data_AF-A0A956TB11-F1
#
_entry.id   AF-A0A956TB11-F1
#
_cell.length_a   1.000
_cell.length_b   1.000
_cell.length_c   1.000
_cell.angle_alpha   90.00
_cell.angle_beta   90.00
_cell.angle_gamma   90.00
#
_symmetry.space_group_name_H-M   'P 1'
#
loop_
_entity.id
_entity.type
_entity.pdbx_description
1 polymer ?
#
loop_
_entity_poly.entity_id
_entity_poly.type
_entity_poly.pdbx_seq_one_letter_code
_entity_poly.pdbx_strand_id
1 'polypeptide(L)' 'MSVNYKDYYNILGVDRNASEKEIKSAYRKLARKYHPDVNNGDETKFKEINEA' A
#
# COMPACT_ATOMS: atom_id res chain seq x y z
N MET A 1 -19.71 4.44 13.89
CA MET A 1 -19.12 4.78 12.57
C MET A 1 -18.06 3.75 12.27
N SER A 2 -18.35 2.76 11.43
CA SER A 2 -17.40 1.68 11.10
C SER A 2 -16.38 2.24 10.12
N VAL A 3 -15.18 2.52 10.60
CA VAL A 3 -14.05 2.98 9.78
C VAL A 3 -13.85 1.94 8.67
N ASN A 4 -13.88 2.39 7.41
CA ASN A 4 -13.63 1.57 6.22
C ASN A 4 -12.15 1.12 6.20
N TYR A 5 -11.76 0.26 7.13
CA TYR A 5 -10.49 -0.49 7.11
C TYR A 5 -10.42 -1.47 5.94
N LYS A 6 -11.47 -1.56 5.11
CA LYS A 6 -11.67 -2.65 4.18
C LYS A 6 -10.68 -2.65 3.03
N ASP A 7 -10.11 -1.50 2.67
CA ASP A 7 -9.32 -1.42 1.45
C ASP A 7 -7.84 -1.18 1.67
N TYR A 8 -7.38 -0.62 2.79
CA TYR A 8 -5.94 -0.42 3.00
C TYR A 8 -5.15 -1.72 3.05
N TYR A 9 -5.68 -2.74 3.74
CA TYR A 9 -5.06 -4.07 3.75
C TYR A 9 -5.09 -4.72 2.37
N ASN A 10 -6.16 -4.52 1.59
CA ASN A 10 -6.28 -5.05 0.23
C ASN A 10 -5.35 -4.33 -0.76
N ILE A 11 -5.26 -3.00 -0.69
CA ILE A 11 -4.37 -2.15 -1.50
C ILE A 11 -2.91 -2.51 -1.19
N LEU A 12 -2.59 -2.72 0.09
CA LEU A 12 -1.28 -3.16 0.53
C LEU A 12 -1.01 -4.66 0.29
N GLY A 13 -2.03 -5.43 -0.09
CA GLY A 13 -1.94 -6.88 -0.30
C GLY A 13 -1.54 -7.67 0.95
N VAL A 14 -1.92 -7.18 2.13
CA VAL A 14 -1.63 -7.78 3.43
C VAL A 14 -2.91 -8.26 4.09
N ASP A 15 -2.77 -9.26 4.96
CA ASP A 15 -3.89 -9.76 5.74
C ASP A 15 -4.43 -8.68 6.70
N ARG A 16 -5.71 -8.73 7.04
CA ARG A 16 -6.29 -7.85 8.07
C ARG A 16 -5.76 -8.13 9.46
N ASN A 17 -5.24 -9.34 9.66
CA ASN A 17 -4.53 -9.74 10.87
C ASN A 17 -3.01 -9.49 10.77
N ALA A 18 -2.53 -8.86 9.69
CA ALA A 18 -1.11 -8.58 9.52
C ALA A 18 -0.63 -7.64 10.62
N SER A 19 0.54 -7.96 11.16
CA SER A 19 1.21 -7.12 12.15
C SER A 19 1.64 -5.78 11.54
N GLU A 20 1.77 -4.73 12.35
CA GLU A 20 2.29 -3.43 11.89
C GLU A 20 3.61 -3.54 11.12
N LYS A 21 4.44 -4.52 11.50
CA LYS A 21 5.72 -4.81 10.84
C LYS A 21 5.52 -5.31 9.41
N GLU A 22 4.52 -6.15 9.17
CA GLU A 22 4.14 -6.64 7.85
C GLU A 22 3.51 -5.53 7.01
N ILE A 23 2.61 -4.74 7.59
CA ILE A 23 1.99 -3.58 6.92
C ILE A 23 3.08 -2.60 6.45
N LYS A 24 4.01 -2.20 7.33
CA LYS A 24 5.15 -1.33 6.95
C LYS A 24 6.06 -1.96 5.90
N SER A 25 6.25 -3.28 5.95
CA SER A 25 7.09 -3.98 4.97
C SER A 25 6.44 -4.00 3.59
N ALA A 26 5.14 -4.29 3.53
CA ALA A 26 4.35 -4.30 2.30
C ALA A 26 4.24 -2.91 1.68
N TYR A 27 3.94 -1.88 2.49
CA TYR A 27 3.95 -0.48 2.05
C TYR A 27 5.29 -0.11 1.42
N ARG A 28 6.42 -0.39 2.08
CA ARG A 28 7.76 -0.08 1.52
C ARG A 28 8.04 -0.86 0.22
N LYS A 29 7.58 -2.10 0.10
CA LYS A 29 7.70 -2.89 -1.12
C LYS A 29 6.88 -2.28 -2.27
N LEU A 30 5.64 -1.91 -2.00
CA LEU A 30 4.73 -1.33 -2.99
C LEU A 30 5.16 0.09 -3.38
N ALA A 31 5.51 0.93 -2.41
CA ALA A 31 6.04 2.26 -2.63
C ALA A 31 7.32 2.24 -3.48
N ARG A 32 8.21 1.26 -3.28
CA ARG A 32 9.39 1.06 -4.15
C ARG A 32 9.05 0.50 -5.52
N LYS A 33 8.01 -0.32 -5.63
CA LYS A 33 7.57 -0.93 -6.89
C LYS A 33 6.88 0.08 -7.81
N TYR A 34 6.14 1.02 -7.23
CA TYR A 34 5.42 2.07 -7.96
C TYR A 34 6.06 3.45 -7.79
N HIS A 35 7.29 3.52 -7.25
CA HIS A 35 7.98 4.80 -7.07
C HIS A 35 8.17 5.48 -8.43
N PRO A 36 7.94 6.80 -8.57
CA PRO A 36 8.18 7.50 -9.83
C PRO A 36 9.65 7.42 -10.29
N ASP A 37 10.59 7.26 -9.36
CA ASP A 37 12.02 7.08 -9.68
C ASP A 37 12.40 5.66 -10.14
N VAL A 38 11.51 4.65 -10.02
CA VAL A 38 11.77 3.34 -10.65
C VAL A 38 11.18 3.31 -12.04
N ASN A 39 11.95 2.82 -13.00
CA ASN A 39 11.54 2.71 -14.40
C ASN A 39 10.34 1.72 -14.48
N ASN A 40 9.13 2.22 -14.75
CA ASN A 40 7.77 1.65 -14.56
C ASN A 40 6.93 2.21 -13.39
N GLY A 41 7.29 3.37 -12.83
CA GLY A 41 6.49 4.09 -11.85
C GLY A 41 5.14 4.52 -12.42
N ASP A 42 4.07 3.87 -11.97
CA ASP A 42 2.69 4.15 -12.35
C ASP A 42 2.13 5.18 -11.36
N GLU A 43 2.21 6.47 -11.72
CA GLU A 43 1.89 7.61 -10.83
C GLU A 43 0.47 7.52 -10.25
N THR A 44 -0.46 6.95 -11.02
CA THR A 44 -1.83 6.63 -10.61
C THR A 44 -1.88 5.61 -9.46
N LYS A 45 -1.14 4.49 -9.56
CA LYS A 45 -1.07 3.50 -8.48
C LYS A 45 -0.34 4.03 -7.26
N PHE A 46 0.65 4.90 -7.45
CA PHE A 46 1.36 5.54 -6.34
C PHE A 46 0.45 6.47 -5.52
N LYS A 47 -0.46 7.20 -6.19
CA LYS A 47 -1.48 8.01 -5.50
C LYS A 47 -2.46 7.16 -4.67
N GLU A 48 -2.97 6.06 -5.24
CA GLU A 48 -3.85 5.13 -4.51
C GLU A 48 -3.17 4.51 -3.27
N ILE A 49 -1.86 4.23 -3.35
CA ILE A 49 -1.08 3.70 -2.22
C ILE A 49 -0.79 4.79 -1.17
N ASN A 50 -0.74 6.06 -1.55
CA ASN A 50 -0.55 7.19 -0.61
C ASN A 50 -1.83 7.62 0.09
N GLU A 51 -2.99 7.44 -0.53
CA GLU A 51 -4.29 7.63 0.12
C GLU A 51 -4.66 6.48 1.08
N ALA A 52 -3.87 5.40 1.05
CA ALA A 52 -4.00 4.23 1.92
C ALA A 52 -3.21 4.32 3.23
#